data_AF-A0A3G8XFZ7-F1
#
_entry.id   AF-A0A3G8XFZ7-F1
#
_cell.length_a   1.000
_cell.length_b   1.000
_cell.length_c   1.000
_cell.angle_alpha   90.00
_cell.angle_beta   90.00
_cell.angle_gamma   90.00
#
_symmetry.space_group_name_H-M   'P 1'
#
loop_
_entity.id
_entity.type
_entity.pdbx_description
1 polymer ?
#
loop_
_entity_poly.entity_id
_entity_poly.type
_entity_poly.pdbx_seq_one_letter_code
_entity_poly.pdbx_strand_id
1 'polypeptide(L)'
;MKNFCISLLTVLFLWVIFSCEEKEKETTQIKYRPKIDVKKENVIPDSILSKSVFIKMQDSGFTRIWVDSKESRGKYFYADTLNIFNVGKYTFENNLPKLTEKFELNRLEWSYFSIDSSSVENKLINNKEYLFLTTQPEYMGKAIPGKTVEFWMINLSDLKDRQSLLYKGYFSEFCNECIKGEFAIEEKNKRIVLKSPLYQYASKSKLIFQASKKEKKADYYKNYEEKWEKDNRTDNHYGAGYAIIPESIQSTYYKDQLFNLDGSDIDTIIENENFIVATYFRGNLLGYDKNKKLYFPIIVESCTYSCNKNIIFLDEKTVQITYEDGEKFEIKLDEIIFKK
;
A
#
# COMPACT_ATOMS: atom_id res chain seq x y z
N MET A 1 -14.65 43.62 -41.04
CA MET A 1 -14.10 43.31 -42.38
C MET A 1 -14.18 41.81 -42.60
N LYS A 2 -15.00 41.41 -43.59
CA LYS A 2 -15.13 40.13 -44.35
C LYS A 2 -15.09 38.80 -43.55
N ASN A 3 -16.23 38.17 -43.28
CA ASN A 3 -17.10 37.30 -44.13
C ASN A 3 -16.48 35.93 -44.47
N PHE A 4 -17.11 34.83 -44.03
CA PHE A 4 -17.86 33.89 -44.91
C PHE A 4 -18.56 32.79 -44.07
N CYS A 5 -19.86 32.61 -44.29
CA CYS A 5 -20.71 31.60 -43.67
C CYS A 5 -21.76 31.20 -44.72
N ILE A 6 -21.74 29.97 -45.26
CA ILE A 6 -22.75 29.45 -46.21
C ILE A 6 -22.96 27.93 -46.03
N SER A 7 -24.18 27.60 -45.58
CA SER A 7 -25.11 26.48 -45.91
C SER A 7 -24.64 25.02 -45.75
N LEU A 8 -25.26 24.11 -44.98
CA LEU A 8 -26.68 23.73 -44.76
C LEU A 8 -27.43 23.24 -46.01
N LEU A 9 -27.47 21.92 -46.24
CA LEU A 9 -28.55 21.25 -46.98
C LEU A 9 -28.74 19.79 -46.52
N THR A 10 -29.92 19.52 -45.98
CA THR A 10 -30.53 18.24 -45.60
C THR A 10 -31.23 17.58 -46.78
N VAL A 11 -31.12 16.25 -46.93
CA VAL A 11 -32.13 15.42 -47.64
C VAL A 11 -32.32 14.08 -46.92
N LEU A 12 -33.58 13.70 -46.78
CA LEU A 12 -34.17 12.65 -45.95
C LEU A 12 -35.01 11.72 -46.87
N PHE A 13 -35.10 10.42 -46.52
CA PHE A 13 -36.16 9.44 -46.89
C PHE A 13 -36.25 8.93 -48.35
N LEU A 14 -36.74 7.73 -48.72
CA LEU A 14 -36.92 6.37 -48.15
C LEU A 14 -37.74 5.55 -49.21
N TRP A 15 -37.58 4.19 -49.22
CA TRP A 15 -38.45 3.11 -49.76
C TRP A 15 -38.30 2.65 -51.24
N VAL A 16 -37.86 1.41 -51.53
CA VAL A 16 -38.53 0.05 -51.60
C VAL A 16 -39.58 0.03 -52.76
N ILE A 17 -39.71 -0.92 -53.72
CA ILE A 17 -40.00 -2.37 -53.64
C ILE A 17 -39.92 -3.05 -55.07
N PHE A 18 -39.35 -4.27 -55.15
CA PHE A 18 -39.60 -5.48 -56.01
C PHE A 18 -39.56 -5.49 -57.57
N SER A 19 -38.92 -6.53 -58.14
CA SER A 19 -39.60 -7.70 -58.77
C SER A 19 -38.63 -8.79 -59.32
N CYS A 20 -39.02 -10.07 -59.14
CA CYS A 20 -38.51 -11.37 -59.63
C CYS A 20 -38.24 -11.46 -61.16
N GLU A 21 -37.60 -12.47 -61.77
CA GLU A 21 -37.02 -13.80 -61.44
C GLU A 21 -36.19 -14.23 -62.68
N GLU A 22 -35.13 -15.02 -62.55
CA GLU A 22 -34.92 -16.18 -63.45
C GLU A 22 -33.97 -17.22 -62.85
N LYS A 23 -34.32 -18.49 -63.06
CA LYS A 23 -33.76 -19.71 -62.44
C LYS A 23 -32.60 -20.25 -63.25
N GLU A 24 -31.57 -20.82 -62.59
CA GLU A 24 -30.79 -21.89 -63.20
C GLU A 24 -30.32 -22.99 -62.20
N LYS A 25 -30.79 -24.20 -62.55
CA LYS A 25 -30.44 -25.61 -62.29
C LYS A 25 -29.41 -26.01 -61.22
N GLU A 26 -29.82 -27.04 -60.47
CA GLU A 26 -29.02 -27.87 -59.57
C GLU A 26 -27.77 -28.48 -60.21
N THR A 27 -26.69 -28.55 -59.44
CA THR A 27 -25.73 -29.65 -59.52
C THR A 27 -25.24 -30.01 -58.12
N THR A 28 -25.73 -31.14 -57.62
CA THR A 28 -25.37 -31.71 -56.32
C THR A 28 -23.94 -32.25 -56.38
N GLN A 29 -22.95 -31.41 -56.07
CA GLN A 29 -21.61 -31.89 -55.72
C GLN A 29 -21.55 -32.11 -54.22
N ILE A 30 -21.67 -33.38 -53.81
CA ILE A 30 -21.25 -33.82 -52.48
C ILE A 30 -19.72 -33.65 -52.43
N LYS A 31 -19.26 -32.47 -52.02
CA LYS A 31 -17.87 -32.26 -51.60
C LYS A 31 -17.69 -33.06 -50.32
N TYR A 32 -17.06 -34.22 -50.43
CA TYR A 32 -16.46 -34.91 -49.30
C TYR A 32 -15.39 -33.97 -48.73
N ARG A 33 -15.77 -33.13 -47.76
CA ARG A 33 -14.80 -32.45 -46.90
C ARG A 33 -14.24 -33.54 -46.00
N PRO A 34 -12.94 -33.86 -46.07
CA PRO A 34 -12.35 -34.64 -44.99
C PRO A 34 -12.69 -33.88 -43.70
N LYS A 35 -13.28 -34.56 -42.73
CA LYS A 35 -13.26 -34.09 -41.34
C LYS A 35 -11.79 -33.98 -41.00
N ILE A 36 -11.24 -32.78 -41.13
CA ILE A 36 -10.06 -32.41 -40.40
C ILE A 36 -10.52 -32.57 -38.96
N ASP A 37 -10.09 -33.65 -38.31
CA ASP A 37 -10.08 -33.73 -36.86
C ASP A 37 -9.15 -32.61 -36.42
N VAL A 38 -9.72 -31.41 -36.31
CA VAL A 38 -9.12 -30.31 -35.58
C VAL A 38 -9.03 -30.88 -34.17
N LYS A 39 -7.83 -31.36 -33.80
CA LYS A 39 -7.48 -31.54 -32.40
C LYS A 39 -7.85 -30.22 -31.74
N LYS A 40 -8.96 -30.21 -31.00
CA LYS A 40 -9.36 -29.06 -30.20
C LYS A 40 -8.18 -28.80 -29.28
N GLU A 41 -7.47 -27.71 -29.55
CA GLU A 41 -6.38 -27.32 -28.67
C GLU A 41 -6.95 -26.97 -27.30
N ASN A 42 -6.16 -27.23 -26.26
CA ASN A 42 -6.47 -26.77 -24.92
C ASN A 42 -6.42 -25.25 -24.90
N VAL A 43 -7.57 -24.59 -25.00
CA VAL A 43 -7.69 -23.14 -24.99
C VAL A 43 -8.22 -22.68 -23.64
N ILE A 44 -7.53 -21.73 -23.02
CA ILE A 44 -8.03 -21.05 -21.82
C ILE A 44 -9.10 -20.03 -22.28
N PRO A 45 -10.34 -20.11 -21.78
CA PRO A 45 -11.39 -19.15 -22.13
C PRO A 45 -11.01 -17.70 -21.78
N ASP A 46 -11.42 -16.75 -22.61
CA ASP A 46 -11.21 -15.31 -22.37
C ASP A 46 -11.78 -14.84 -21.04
N SER A 47 -12.86 -15.46 -20.57
CA SER A 47 -13.47 -15.21 -19.26
C SER A 47 -12.54 -15.55 -18.08
N ILE A 48 -11.62 -16.51 -18.26
CA ILE A 48 -10.58 -16.83 -17.30
C ILE A 48 -9.42 -15.85 -17.46
N LEU A 49 -8.96 -15.61 -18.69
CA LEU A 49 -7.82 -14.73 -18.98
C LEU A 49 -8.04 -13.31 -18.45
N SER A 50 -9.18 -12.71 -18.78
CA SER A 50 -9.56 -11.34 -18.37
C SER A 50 -9.64 -11.16 -16.86
N LYS A 51 -9.91 -12.23 -16.10
CA LYS A 51 -10.01 -12.22 -14.64
C LYS A 51 -8.76 -12.77 -13.95
N SER A 52 -7.67 -12.99 -14.67
CA SER A 52 -6.46 -13.57 -14.09
C SER A 52 -5.40 -12.49 -13.90
N VAL A 53 -4.78 -12.49 -12.73
CA VAL A 53 -3.58 -11.71 -12.43
C VAL A 53 -2.38 -12.38 -13.13
N PHE A 54 -2.31 -13.70 -13.04
CA PHE A 54 -1.23 -14.50 -13.59
C PHE A 54 -1.73 -15.86 -14.06
N ILE A 55 -1.14 -16.36 -15.15
CA ILE A 55 -1.35 -17.71 -15.68
C ILE A 55 -0.01 -18.28 -16.10
N LYS A 56 0.26 -19.53 -15.72
CA LYS A 56 1.39 -20.31 -16.20
C LYS A 56 0.89 -21.64 -16.76
N MET A 57 1.11 -21.86 -18.05
CA MET A 57 0.87 -23.16 -18.69
C MET A 57 1.82 -24.22 -18.15
N GLN A 58 1.28 -25.43 -17.98
CA GLN A 58 1.98 -26.66 -17.63
C GLN A 58 1.51 -27.77 -18.58
N ASP A 59 2.23 -28.88 -18.65
CA ASP A 59 2.03 -29.92 -19.67
C ASP A 59 0.57 -30.42 -19.78
N SER A 60 -0.14 -30.53 -18.64
CA SER A 60 -1.51 -31.04 -18.58
C SER A 60 -2.55 -29.99 -18.16
N GLY A 61 -2.18 -28.70 -18.10
CA GLY A 61 -3.00 -27.73 -17.40
C GLY A 61 -2.38 -26.34 -17.26
N PHE A 62 -2.81 -25.60 -16.24
CA PHE A 62 -2.20 -24.32 -15.89
C PHE A 62 -2.39 -23.98 -14.42
N THR A 63 -1.47 -23.18 -13.90
CA THR A 63 -1.65 -22.50 -12.61
C THR A 63 -2.20 -21.10 -12.87
N ARG A 64 -3.16 -20.67 -12.06
CA ARG A 64 -3.83 -19.38 -12.15
C ARG A 64 -3.78 -18.66 -10.81
N ILE A 65 -3.57 -17.35 -10.85
CA ILE A 65 -3.82 -16.45 -9.73
C ILE A 65 -4.88 -15.43 -10.13
N TRP A 66 -5.83 -15.19 -9.24
CA TRP A 66 -6.93 -14.26 -9.47
C TRP A 66 -7.47 -13.70 -8.16
N VAL A 67 -8.28 -12.65 -8.27
CA VAL A 67 -9.05 -12.11 -7.15
C VAL A 67 -10.53 -12.30 -7.46
N ASP A 68 -11.25 -12.95 -6.55
CA ASP A 68 -12.72 -12.95 -6.56
C ASP A 68 -13.16 -11.62 -5.93
N SER A 69 -13.63 -10.69 -6.77
CA SER A 69 -14.09 -9.34 -6.41
C SER A 69 -15.19 -8.91 -7.39
N LYS A 70 -16.24 -8.25 -6.89
CA LYS A 70 -17.34 -7.69 -7.69
C LYS A 70 -16.97 -6.31 -8.26
N GLU A 71 -16.03 -5.61 -7.61
CA GLU A 71 -15.59 -4.27 -8.01
C GLU A 71 -14.11 -4.28 -8.40
N SER A 72 -13.80 -4.92 -9.53
CA SER A 72 -12.50 -4.81 -10.18
C SER A 72 -12.43 -3.53 -11.00
N ARG A 73 -11.36 -2.75 -10.78
CA ARG A 73 -11.06 -1.53 -11.54
C ARG A 73 -9.87 -1.71 -12.47
N GLY A 74 -9.57 -2.97 -12.81
CA GLY A 74 -8.45 -3.39 -13.62
C GLY A 74 -7.85 -4.71 -13.15
N LYS A 75 -6.81 -5.16 -13.84
CA LYS A 75 -6.15 -6.45 -13.58
C LYS A 75 -5.47 -6.52 -12.20
N TYR A 76 -5.08 -5.37 -11.63
CA TYR A 76 -4.24 -5.31 -10.44
C TYR A 76 -4.80 -4.39 -9.34
N PHE A 77 -6.05 -3.93 -9.47
CA PHE A 77 -6.68 -3.06 -8.48
C PHE A 77 -8.16 -3.42 -8.27
N TYR A 78 -8.53 -3.61 -7.02
CA TYR A 78 -9.84 -4.08 -6.58
C TYR A 78 -10.31 -3.25 -5.40
N ALA A 79 -11.59 -2.86 -5.41
CA ALA A 79 -12.18 -1.95 -4.45
C ALA A 79 -13.55 -2.45 -4.01
N ASP A 80 -13.59 -3.60 -3.33
CA ASP A 80 -14.85 -4.24 -2.90
C ASP A 80 -14.92 -4.40 -1.37
N THR A 81 -16.14 -4.60 -0.89
CA THR A 81 -16.50 -5.09 0.44
C THR A 81 -15.89 -6.45 0.77
N LEU A 82 -15.58 -7.27 -0.24
CA LEU A 82 -14.91 -8.54 -0.08
C LEU A 82 -14.01 -8.82 -1.29
N ASN A 83 -12.70 -8.90 -1.05
CA ASN A 83 -11.71 -9.33 -2.04
C ASN A 83 -11.08 -10.64 -1.55
N ILE A 84 -11.18 -11.70 -2.34
CA ILE A 84 -10.54 -12.99 -2.03
C ILE A 84 -9.43 -13.23 -3.04
N PHE A 85 -8.18 -13.20 -2.58
CA PHE A 85 -7.00 -13.46 -3.39
C PHE A 85 -6.73 -14.96 -3.43
N ASN A 86 -6.66 -15.54 -4.62
CA ASN A 86 -6.63 -16.99 -4.80
C ASN A 86 -5.48 -17.44 -5.71
N VAL A 87 -5.03 -18.67 -5.48
CA VAL A 87 -4.24 -19.46 -6.42
C VAL A 87 -4.89 -20.81 -6.65
N GLY A 88 -4.79 -21.34 -7.87
CA GLY A 88 -5.33 -22.65 -8.18
C GLY A 88 -4.69 -23.31 -9.39
N LYS A 89 -4.81 -24.63 -9.45
CA LYS A 89 -4.41 -25.45 -10.59
C LYS A 89 -5.63 -25.91 -11.36
N TYR A 90 -5.47 -25.91 -12.67
CA TYR A 90 -6.46 -26.38 -13.62
C TYR A 90 -5.85 -27.50 -14.44
N THR A 91 -6.64 -28.53 -14.73
CA THR A 91 -6.36 -29.50 -15.79
C THR A 91 -7.33 -29.27 -16.95
N PHE A 92 -7.03 -29.81 -18.12
CA PHE A 92 -7.99 -29.82 -19.22
C PHE A 92 -8.72 -31.17 -19.27
N GLU A 93 -10.04 -31.15 -19.12
CA GLU A 93 -10.91 -32.30 -19.36
C GLU A 93 -11.80 -31.97 -20.55
N ASN A 94 -11.76 -32.77 -21.62
CA ASN A 94 -12.46 -32.50 -22.88
C ASN A 94 -12.17 -31.11 -23.46
N ASN A 95 -10.93 -30.63 -23.31
CA ASN A 95 -10.45 -29.29 -23.69
C ASN A 95 -11.12 -28.14 -22.91
N LEU A 96 -11.79 -28.43 -21.80
CA LEU A 96 -12.33 -27.44 -20.89
C LEU A 96 -11.48 -27.40 -19.61
N PRO A 97 -11.09 -26.20 -19.13
CA PRO A 97 -10.42 -26.08 -17.85
C PRO A 97 -11.30 -26.58 -16.70
N LYS A 98 -10.73 -27.45 -15.86
CA LYS A 98 -11.32 -27.90 -14.61
C LYS A 98 -10.38 -27.58 -13.46
N LEU A 99 -10.88 -26.86 -12.48
CA LEU A 99 -10.14 -26.54 -11.25
C LEU A 99 -9.93 -27.82 -10.43
N THR A 100 -8.69 -28.17 -10.14
CA THR A 100 -8.32 -29.37 -9.38
C THR A 100 -7.77 -29.05 -7.99
N GLU A 101 -7.22 -27.86 -7.80
CA GLU A 101 -6.66 -27.40 -6.53
C GLU A 101 -6.91 -25.90 -6.40
N LYS A 102 -7.35 -25.43 -5.22
CA LYS A 102 -7.55 -24.01 -4.91
C LYS A 102 -7.08 -23.72 -3.49
N PHE A 103 -6.33 -22.64 -3.34
CA PHE A 103 -6.01 -22.04 -2.04
C PHE A 103 -6.39 -20.58 -2.03
N GLU A 104 -7.01 -20.18 -0.92
CA GLU A 104 -7.13 -18.78 -0.53
C GLU A 104 -5.77 -18.31 0.00
N LEU A 105 -5.23 -17.27 -0.63
CA LEU A 105 -4.01 -16.60 -0.19
C LEU A 105 -4.37 -15.56 0.86
N ASN A 106 -5.38 -14.73 0.58
CA ASN A 106 -5.85 -13.71 1.50
C ASN A 106 -7.36 -13.44 1.31
N ARG A 107 -8.02 -13.02 2.38
CA ARG A 107 -9.43 -12.60 2.41
C ARG A 107 -9.52 -11.26 3.11
N LEU A 108 -9.96 -10.27 2.36
CA LEU A 108 -9.94 -8.87 2.78
C LEU A 108 -11.36 -8.31 2.70
N GLU A 109 -11.86 -7.85 3.84
CA GLU A 109 -13.16 -7.21 3.97
C GLU A 109 -13.01 -5.69 3.96
N TRP A 110 -13.92 -4.99 3.28
CA TRP A 110 -13.95 -3.53 3.18
C TRP A 110 -12.59 -2.94 2.82
N SER A 111 -12.00 -3.41 1.72
CA SER A 111 -10.60 -3.12 1.40
C SER A 111 -10.39 -2.65 -0.04
N TYR A 112 -9.49 -1.70 -0.21
CA TYR A 112 -8.72 -1.58 -1.44
C TYR A 112 -7.64 -2.68 -1.45
N PHE A 113 -7.57 -3.42 -2.54
CA PHE A 113 -6.54 -4.44 -2.74
C PHE A 113 -5.82 -4.19 -4.06
N SER A 114 -4.50 -4.02 -3.98
CA SER A 114 -3.65 -3.81 -5.14
C SER A 114 -2.54 -4.84 -5.22
N ILE A 115 -2.11 -5.12 -6.44
CA ILE A 115 -0.98 -6.00 -6.74
C ILE A 115 0.03 -5.16 -7.53
N ASP A 116 1.28 -5.09 -7.09
CA ASP A 116 2.30 -4.38 -7.85
C ASP A 116 2.63 -5.19 -9.11
N SER A 117 2.16 -4.70 -10.25
CA SER A 117 2.35 -5.36 -11.55
C SER A 117 3.82 -5.57 -11.91
N SER A 118 4.72 -4.71 -11.43
CA SER A 118 6.16 -4.80 -11.68
C SER A 118 6.85 -5.86 -10.82
N SER A 119 6.16 -6.34 -9.77
CA SER A 119 6.68 -7.30 -8.81
C SER A 119 6.43 -8.76 -9.17
N VAL A 120 5.57 -9.01 -10.19
CA VAL A 120 5.16 -10.35 -10.60
C VAL A 120 6.29 -11.02 -11.40
N GLU A 121 7.03 -11.92 -10.77
CA GLU A 121 8.19 -12.56 -11.38
C GLU A 121 8.30 -14.05 -11.03
N ASN A 122 8.77 -14.87 -11.98
CA ASN A 122 9.07 -16.28 -11.75
C ASN A 122 10.55 -16.46 -11.44
N LYS A 123 10.87 -17.32 -10.47
CA LYS A 123 12.25 -17.72 -10.15
C LYS A 123 12.37 -19.22 -9.95
N LEU A 124 13.47 -19.79 -10.42
CA LEU A 124 13.85 -21.16 -10.12
C LEU A 124 14.70 -21.19 -8.85
N ILE A 125 14.25 -21.94 -7.85
CA ILE A 125 14.96 -22.15 -6.58
C ILE A 125 14.98 -23.65 -6.34
N ASN A 126 16.18 -24.26 -6.28
CA ASN A 126 16.35 -25.70 -6.10
C ASN A 126 15.50 -26.53 -7.08
N ASN A 127 15.53 -26.17 -8.37
CA ASN A 127 14.76 -26.79 -9.46
C ASN A 127 13.23 -26.73 -9.32
N LYS A 128 12.71 -25.88 -8.44
CA LYS A 128 11.27 -25.60 -8.32
C LYS A 128 10.98 -24.18 -8.82
N GLU A 129 9.95 -24.02 -9.62
CA GLU A 129 9.51 -22.71 -10.12
C GLU A 129 8.58 -22.06 -9.08
N TYR A 130 8.98 -20.89 -8.59
CA TYR A 130 8.20 -20.07 -7.68
C TYR A 130 7.77 -18.79 -8.38
N LEU A 131 6.54 -18.37 -8.13
CA LEU A 131 6.09 -17.03 -8.41
C LEU A 131 6.28 -16.15 -7.19
N PHE A 132 6.89 -15.00 -7.40
CA PHE A 132 6.95 -13.90 -6.45
C PHE A 132 6.02 -12.79 -6.90
N LEU A 133 5.32 -12.18 -5.95
CA LEU A 133 4.51 -10.99 -6.17
C LEU A 133 4.35 -10.21 -4.87
N THR A 134 3.99 -8.94 -5.01
CA THR A 134 3.76 -8.01 -3.91
C THR A 134 2.34 -7.47 -3.98
N THR A 135 1.68 -7.41 -2.82
CA THR A 135 0.31 -6.92 -2.67
C THR A 135 0.22 -5.85 -1.60
N GLN A 136 -0.64 -4.85 -1.77
CA GLN A 136 -0.87 -3.81 -0.77
C GLN A 136 -2.37 -3.81 -0.42
N PRO A 137 -2.76 -4.51 0.66
CA PRO A 137 -4.10 -4.40 1.20
C PRO A 137 -4.22 -3.14 2.05
N GLU A 138 -5.34 -2.43 1.87
CA GLU A 138 -5.68 -1.21 2.59
C GLU A 138 -7.17 -1.21 2.93
N TYR A 139 -7.53 -0.83 4.15
CA TYR A 139 -8.92 -0.67 4.53
C TYR A 139 -9.54 0.56 3.85
N MET A 140 -10.79 0.46 3.41
CA MET A 140 -11.54 1.60 2.86
C MET A 140 -11.88 2.65 3.93
N GLY A 141 -11.89 2.24 5.20
CA GLY A 141 -12.09 3.13 6.33
C GLY A 141 -10.81 3.89 6.69
N LYS A 142 -10.95 5.17 7.04
CA LYS A 142 -9.82 6.04 7.46
C LYS A 142 -9.37 5.83 8.91
N ALA A 143 -10.07 4.98 9.66
CA ALA A 143 -9.79 4.72 11.07
C ALA A 143 -8.54 3.87 11.30
N ILE A 144 -8.05 3.16 10.27
CA ILE A 144 -6.84 2.34 10.34
C ILE A 144 -5.74 3.06 9.54
N PRO A 145 -4.86 3.81 10.21
CA PRO A 145 -3.81 4.60 9.56
C PRO A 145 -2.62 3.75 9.11
N GLY A 146 -2.44 2.57 9.75
CA GLY A 146 -1.38 1.63 9.42
C GLY A 146 -1.47 1.15 7.97
N LYS A 147 -0.31 1.09 7.33
CA LYS A 147 -0.13 0.60 5.97
C LYS A 147 0.58 -0.72 5.97
N THR A 148 0.26 -1.54 4.98
CA THR A 148 0.85 -2.87 4.86
C THR A 148 1.27 -3.20 3.44
N VAL A 149 2.35 -3.96 3.34
CA VAL A 149 2.80 -4.62 2.11
C VAL A 149 2.96 -6.09 2.44
N GLU A 150 2.34 -6.95 1.66
CA GLU A 150 2.49 -8.39 1.78
C GLU A 150 3.22 -8.95 0.56
N PHE A 151 4.29 -9.68 0.82
CA PHE A 151 5.11 -10.33 -0.19
C PHE A 151 4.77 -11.81 -0.23
N TRP A 152 4.61 -12.37 -1.43
CA TRP A 152 4.24 -13.76 -1.64
C TRP A 152 5.33 -14.52 -2.39
N MET A 153 5.54 -15.77 -2.00
CA MET A 153 6.35 -16.75 -2.72
C MET A 153 5.51 -18.03 -2.84
N ILE A 154 5.17 -18.43 -4.06
CA ILE A 154 4.23 -19.53 -4.34
C ILE A 154 4.88 -20.53 -5.27
N ASN A 155 5.04 -21.78 -4.82
CA ASN A 155 5.53 -22.86 -5.67
C ASN A 155 4.45 -23.23 -6.72
N LEU A 156 4.76 -23.07 -8.00
CA LEU A 156 3.81 -23.30 -9.09
C LEU A 156 3.51 -24.80 -9.33
N SER A 157 4.36 -25.69 -8.82
CA SER A 157 4.16 -27.15 -8.90
C SER A 157 3.45 -27.72 -7.67
N ASP A 158 3.55 -27.08 -6.50
CA ASP A 158 2.91 -27.49 -5.25
C ASP A 158 2.38 -26.28 -4.49
N LEU A 159 1.08 -25.97 -4.63
CA LEU A 159 0.49 -24.77 -4.05
C LEU A 159 0.41 -24.80 -2.51
N LYS A 160 0.70 -25.94 -1.87
CA LYS A 160 0.86 -26.04 -0.41
C LYS A 160 2.15 -25.39 0.06
N ASP A 161 3.19 -25.41 -0.77
CA ASP A 161 4.46 -24.72 -0.55
C ASP A 161 4.34 -23.25 -0.98
N ARG A 162 3.61 -22.49 -0.16
CA ARG A 162 3.43 -21.04 -0.29
C ARG A 162 3.80 -20.35 1.00
N GLN A 163 4.38 -19.16 0.89
CA GLN A 163 4.81 -18.35 2.01
C GLN A 163 4.38 -16.90 1.76
N SER A 164 4.01 -16.21 2.84
CA SER A 164 3.89 -14.76 2.83
C SER A 164 4.77 -14.12 3.89
N LEU A 165 5.13 -12.86 3.64
CA LEU A 165 5.89 -12.03 4.56
C LEU A 165 5.23 -10.66 4.59
N LEU A 166 4.67 -10.32 5.74
CA LEU A 166 3.97 -9.06 5.96
C LEU A 166 4.94 -7.99 6.48
N TYR A 167 4.90 -6.82 5.87
CA TYR A 167 5.57 -5.61 6.33
C TYR A 167 4.50 -4.60 6.75
N LYS A 168 4.59 -4.12 7.99
CA LYS A 168 3.63 -3.18 8.58
C LYS A 168 4.34 -1.90 8.96
N GLY A 169 3.66 -0.77 8.79
CA GLY A 169 4.19 0.52 9.21
C GLY A 169 3.25 1.65 8.84
N TYR A 170 3.84 2.82 8.60
CA TYR A 170 3.10 4.02 8.24
C TYR A 170 3.74 4.65 7.00
N PHE A 171 3.02 5.57 6.36
CA PHE A 171 3.66 6.44 5.39
C PHE A 171 4.75 7.25 6.08
N SER A 172 5.80 7.55 5.34
CA SER A 172 6.91 8.32 5.87
C SER A 172 7.31 9.40 4.90
N GLU A 173 7.47 10.61 5.42
CA GLU A 173 7.99 11.76 4.69
C GLU A 173 9.44 11.53 4.18
N PHE A 174 10.12 10.50 4.71
CA PHE A 174 11.45 10.12 4.28
C PHE A 174 11.49 9.27 3.01
N CYS A 175 10.34 8.79 2.53
CA CYS A 175 10.25 8.09 1.26
C CYS A 175 8.90 8.29 0.56
N ASN A 176 8.95 8.79 -0.66
CA ASN A 176 7.75 8.91 -1.48
C ASN A 176 7.21 7.51 -1.84
N GLU A 177 5.91 7.29 -1.61
CA GLU A 177 5.19 6.04 -1.95
C GLU A 177 5.68 4.76 -1.24
N CYS A 178 6.50 4.90 -0.19
CA CYS A 178 7.01 3.77 0.59
C CYS A 178 6.48 3.77 2.02
N ILE A 179 6.52 2.60 2.65
CA ILE A 179 6.09 2.42 4.04
C ILE A 179 7.34 2.32 4.92
N LYS A 180 7.43 3.15 5.96
CA LYS A 180 8.43 2.99 7.03
C LYS A 180 7.83 2.10 8.10
N GLY A 181 8.50 1.00 8.40
CA GLY A 181 8.02 0.02 9.35
C GLY A 181 8.93 -1.19 9.48
N GLU A 182 8.33 -2.33 9.79
CA GLU A 182 9.06 -3.56 10.04
C GLU A 182 8.34 -4.81 9.52
N PHE A 183 9.12 -5.85 9.29
CA PHE A 183 8.57 -7.16 8.97
C PHE A 183 7.95 -7.79 10.22
N ALA A 184 6.70 -8.23 10.11
CA ALA A 184 5.99 -8.93 11.17
C ALA A 184 6.53 -10.37 11.29
N ILE A 185 7.68 -10.52 11.95
CA ILE A 185 8.39 -11.79 12.13
C ILE A 185 8.38 -12.18 13.60
N GLU A 186 7.89 -13.37 13.90
CA GLU A 186 8.00 -13.93 15.24
C GLU A 186 9.47 -14.15 15.62
N GLU A 187 9.87 -13.73 16.82
CA GLU A 187 11.28 -13.73 17.24
C GLU A 187 11.93 -15.13 17.13
N LYS A 188 11.16 -16.19 17.44
CA LYS A 188 11.61 -17.60 17.31
C LYS A 188 12.02 -18.01 15.88
N ASN A 189 11.43 -17.38 14.86
CA ASN A 189 11.61 -17.72 13.45
C ASN A 189 12.52 -16.73 12.70
N LYS A 190 12.91 -15.63 13.35
CA LYS A 190 13.63 -14.51 12.75
C LYS A 190 14.86 -14.92 11.96
N ARG A 191 15.74 -15.75 12.54
CA ARG A 191 16.98 -16.19 11.88
C ARG A 191 16.73 -16.97 10.59
N ILE A 192 15.65 -17.74 10.53
CA ILE A 192 15.29 -18.56 9.36
C ILE A 192 14.68 -17.64 8.29
N VAL A 193 13.72 -16.80 8.68
CA VAL A 193 13.04 -15.87 7.78
C VAL A 193 14.02 -14.89 7.14
N LEU A 194 14.93 -14.29 7.91
CA LEU A 194 15.93 -13.34 7.40
C LEU A 194 16.90 -13.93 6.35
N LYS A 195 16.96 -15.27 6.25
CA LYS A 195 17.77 -15.98 5.25
C LYS A 195 16.94 -16.51 4.07
N SER A 196 15.62 -16.37 4.10
CA SER A 196 14.74 -16.95 3.09
C SER A 196 14.83 -16.18 1.76
N PRO A 197 14.57 -16.85 0.62
CA PRO A 197 14.43 -16.17 -0.66
C PRO A 197 13.34 -15.09 -0.66
N LEU A 198 12.24 -15.31 0.07
CA LEU A 198 11.16 -14.35 0.22
C LEU A 198 11.63 -13.06 0.92
N TYR A 199 12.44 -13.16 1.98
CA TYR A 199 13.00 -11.97 2.63
C TYR A 199 13.98 -11.22 1.71
N GLN A 200 14.81 -11.93 0.95
CA GLN A 200 15.73 -11.32 -0.01
C GLN A 200 15.01 -10.60 -1.16
N TYR A 201 13.84 -11.12 -1.57
CA TYR A 201 12.95 -10.45 -2.50
C TYR A 201 12.31 -9.21 -1.87
N ALA A 202 11.67 -9.38 -0.71
CA ALA A 202 10.94 -8.31 -0.02
C ALA A 202 11.84 -7.13 0.36
N SER A 203 13.04 -7.41 0.88
CA SER A 203 14.02 -6.39 1.31
C SER A 203 14.55 -5.48 0.20
N LYS A 204 14.29 -5.81 -1.07
CA LYS A 204 14.66 -5.00 -2.23
C LYS A 204 13.49 -4.20 -2.80
N SER A 205 12.29 -4.37 -2.26
CA SER A 205 11.10 -3.66 -2.73
C SER A 205 11.26 -2.16 -2.54
N LYS A 206 10.76 -1.40 -3.52
CA LYS A 206 10.67 0.07 -3.45
C LYS A 206 9.52 0.55 -2.57
N LEU A 207 8.58 -0.35 -2.24
CA LEU A 207 7.40 -0.06 -1.43
C LEU A 207 7.70 -0.03 0.08
N ILE A 208 8.92 -0.41 0.48
CA ILE A 208 9.34 -0.40 1.89
C ILE A 208 10.56 0.49 2.09
N PHE A 209 10.66 1.09 3.28
CA PHE A 209 11.76 1.96 3.62
C PHE A 209 13.05 1.17 3.86
N GLN A 210 14.09 1.52 3.10
CA GLN A 210 15.40 0.91 3.21
C GLN A 210 16.36 1.82 3.98
N ALA A 211 16.33 1.70 5.31
CA ALA A 211 17.16 2.52 6.19
C ALA A 211 18.66 2.36 5.90
N SER A 212 19.36 3.50 5.73
CA SER A 212 20.81 3.56 5.68
C SER A 212 21.45 3.14 7.00
N LYS A 213 22.78 2.95 7.03
CA LYS A 213 23.50 2.61 8.27
C LYS A 213 23.29 3.65 9.39
N LYS A 214 23.09 4.93 9.04
CA LYS A 214 22.83 5.99 10.02
C LYS A 214 21.40 5.93 10.52
N GLU A 215 20.44 5.74 9.62
CA GLU A 215 18.99 5.67 9.93
C GLU A 215 18.62 4.41 10.74
N LYS A 216 19.49 3.41 10.83
CA LYS A 216 19.30 2.28 11.75
C LYS A 216 19.59 2.60 13.21
N LYS A 217 20.20 3.75 13.50
CA LYS A 217 20.48 4.16 14.88
C LYS A 217 19.27 4.88 15.46
N ALA A 218 18.89 4.51 16.68
CA ALA A 218 17.74 5.10 17.36
C ALA A 218 17.91 6.60 17.64
N ASP A 219 19.14 7.07 17.85
CA ASP A 219 19.50 8.47 18.11
C ASP A 219 19.65 9.31 16.83
N TYR A 220 19.43 8.72 15.65
CA TYR A 220 19.45 9.49 14.42
C TYR A 220 18.24 10.43 14.36
N TYR A 221 18.46 11.70 14.01
CA TYR A 221 17.44 12.75 14.11
C TYR A 221 16.15 12.47 13.34
N LYS A 222 16.20 11.73 12.22
CA LYS A 222 14.98 11.32 11.49
C LYS A 222 14.14 10.23 12.18
N ASN A 223 14.61 9.70 13.30
CA ASN A 223 13.90 8.71 14.11
C ASN A 223 13.45 9.31 15.46
N TYR A 224 13.41 10.65 15.56
CA TYR A 224 13.12 11.30 16.84
C TYR A 224 11.73 10.93 17.36
N GLU A 225 10.75 10.72 16.47
CA GLU A 225 9.40 10.30 16.83
C GLU A 225 9.42 8.94 17.52
N GLU A 226 9.92 7.90 16.83
CA GLU A 226 9.94 6.54 17.36
C GLU A 226 10.84 6.43 18.61
N LYS A 227 11.91 7.23 18.67
CA LYS A 227 12.76 7.29 19.86
C LYS A 227 12.01 7.88 21.04
N TRP A 228 11.33 9.01 20.85
CA TRP A 228 10.59 9.70 21.91
C TRP A 228 9.49 8.79 22.46
N GLU A 229 8.69 8.17 21.60
CA GLU A 229 7.62 7.25 22.03
C GLU A 229 8.16 6.06 22.81
N LYS A 230 9.23 5.44 22.32
CA LYS A 230 9.90 4.35 23.01
C LYS A 230 10.44 4.78 24.38
N ASP A 231 11.02 5.97 24.47
CA ASP A 231 11.58 6.49 25.72
C ASP A 231 10.50 6.88 26.73
N ASN A 232 9.32 7.29 26.26
CA ASN A 232 8.17 7.71 27.06
C ASN A 232 7.12 6.61 27.28
N ARG A 233 7.25 5.46 26.60
CA ARG A 233 6.30 4.33 26.63
C ARG A 233 4.88 4.74 26.20
N THR A 234 4.81 5.57 25.17
CA THR A 234 3.56 6.03 24.55
C THR A 234 3.41 5.43 23.15
N ASP A 235 2.21 5.52 22.60
CA ASP A 235 1.88 5.21 21.20
C ASP A 235 0.91 6.30 20.76
N ASN A 236 1.46 7.41 20.25
CA ASN A 236 0.74 8.64 19.93
C ASN A 236 0.62 8.83 18.41
N HIS A 237 1.04 7.84 17.61
CA HIS A 237 0.90 7.86 16.16
C HIS A 237 -0.53 7.58 15.71
N TYR A 238 -1.05 8.50 14.91
CA TYR A 238 -2.35 8.47 14.23
C TYR A 238 -3.56 8.20 15.14
N GLY A 239 -3.53 8.74 16.36
CA GLY A 239 -4.64 8.67 17.31
C GLY A 239 -5.89 9.43 16.84
N ALA A 240 -6.98 9.24 17.58
CA ALA A 240 -8.15 10.11 17.55
C ALA A 240 -8.19 10.88 18.88
N GLY A 241 -8.02 12.20 18.82
CA GLY A 241 -7.81 13.04 20.02
C GLY A 241 -6.34 13.36 20.28
N TYR A 242 -6.06 13.92 21.46
CA TYR A 242 -4.71 14.36 21.86
C TYR A 242 -3.80 13.21 22.30
N ALA A 243 -2.49 13.44 22.22
CA ALA A 243 -1.47 12.50 22.68
C ALA A 243 -1.56 12.17 24.17
N ILE A 244 -1.16 10.96 24.54
CA ILE A 244 -0.85 10.64 25.93
C ILE A 244 0.41 11.41 26.30
N ILE A 245 0.27 12.42 27.17
CA ILE A 245 1.37 13.20 27.71
C ILE A 245 1.86 12.50 28.98
N PRO A 246 3.09 11.98 29.03
CA PRO A 246 3.62 11.30 30.21
C PRO A 246 3.86 12.32 31.35
N GLU A 247 3.74 11.86 32.59
CA GLU A 247 4.03 12.69 33.78
C GLU A 247 5.47 13.23 33.78
N SER A 248 6.42 12.49 33.20
CA SER A 248 7.80 12.92 33.01
C SER A 248 8.24 12.68 31.59
N ILE A 249 8.47 13.77 30.85
CA ILE A 249 8.87 13.74 29.45
C ILE A 249 10.36 13.41 29.34
N GLN A 250 10.64 12.31 28.66
CA GLN A 250 11.97 11.93 28.19
C GLN A 250 12.21 12.52 26.80
N SER A 251 13.33 13.21 26.60
CA SER A 251 13.67 13.79 25.30
C SER A 251 15.14 13.58 24.95
N THR A 252 15.53 13.98 23.74
CA THR A 252 16.89 13.88 23.22
C THR A 252 17.20 15.13 22.43
N TYR A 253 18.41 15.64 22.61
CA TYR A 253 18.86 16.79 21.83
C TYR A 253 19.43 16.38 20.48
N TYR A 254 19.05 17.13 19.46
CA TYR A 254 19.51 16.96 18.09
C TYR A 254 20.17 18.23 17.59
N LYS A 255 21.29 18.07 16.87
CA LYS A 255 21.98 19.18 16.21
C LYS A 255 21.30 19.56 14.90
N ASP A 256 20.77 18.56 14.21
CA ASP A 256 20.05 18.72 12.97
C ASP A 256 18.68 19.36 13.22
N GLN A 257 18.26 20.21 12.29
CA GLN A 257 17.00 20.95 12.38
C GLN A 257 15.80 20.01 12.30
N LEU A 258 15.06 19.90 13.40
CA LEU A 258 13.82 19.11 13.43
C LEU A 258 12.65 19.85 12.79
N PHE A 259 12.64 21.19 12.80
CA PHE A 259 11.47 21.97 12.40
C PHE A 259 11.04 21.82 10.92
N ASN A 260 11.91 21.26 10.07
CA ASN A 260 11.63 21.11 8.64
C ASN A 260 11.67 19.64 8.20
N LEU A 261 11.58 18.69 9.14
CA LEU A 261 11.72 17.28 8.84
C LEU A 261 10.48 16.66 8.21
N ASP A 262 9.31 17.01 8.73
CA ASP A 262 8.11 16.21 8.53
C ASP A 262 7.29 16.68 7.32
N GLY A 263 7.88 17.50 6.43
CA GLY A 263 7.21 18.10 5.27
C GLY A 263 5.98 18.97 5.58
N SER A 264 5.62 19.03 6.86
CA SER A 264 4.40 19.61 7.40
C SER A 264 4.63 21.08 7.68
N ASP A 265 3.66 21.90 7.32
CA ASP A 265 3.72 23.32 7.61
C ASP A 265 3.61 23.53 9.12
N ILE A 266 4.48 24.41 9.63
CA ILE A 266 4.42 24.85 11.01
C ILE A 266 3.13 25.65 11.18
N ASP A 267 2.31 25.25 12.15
CA ASP A 267 1.02 25.88 12.43
C ASP A 267 1.20 27.10 13.32
N THR A 268 1.97 26.98 14.41
CA THR A 268 2.27 28.09 15.31
C THR A 268 3.70 28.01 15.84
N ILE A 269 4.35 29.16 15.96
CA ILE A 269 5.65 29.34 16.60
C ILE A 269 5.50 30.36 17.73
N ILE A 270 5.97 30.00 18.91
CA ILE A 270 6.15 30.91 20.05
C ILE A 270 7.62 30.98 20.43
N GLU A 271 8.06 32.13 20.93
CA GLU A 271 9.46 32.38 21.23
C GLU A 271 9.59 33.23 22.50
N ASN A 272 10.52 32.86 23.37
CA ASN A 272 10.95 33.67 24.51
C ASN A 272 12.49 33.81 24.50
N GLU A 273 13.11 34.35 25.54
CA GLU A 273 14.57 34.56 25.55
C GLU A 273 15.39 33.26 25.43
N ASN A 274 14.88 32.14 25.93
CA ASN A 274 15.60 30.86 26.06
C ASN A 274 15.21 29.82 24.99
N PHE A 275 13.97 29.85 24.51
CA PHE A 275 13.39 28.79 23.69
C PHE A 275 12.60 29.32 22.50
N ILE A 276 12.59 28.51 21.44
CA ILE A 276 11.61 28.58 20.35
C ILE A 276 10.81 27.28 20.41
N VAL A 277 9.48 27.37 20.38
CA VAL A 277 8.60 26.19 20.39
C VAL A 277 7.67 26.29 19.19
N ALA A 278 7.62 25.22 18.40
CA ALA A 278 6.82 25.10 17.20
C ALA A 278 5.85 23.93 17.31
N THR A 279 4.60 24.15 16.89
CA THR A 279 3.59 23.10 16.74
C THR A 279 3.24 22.92 15.27
N TYR A 280 2.94 21.69 14.89
CA TYR A 280 2.47 21.32 13.56
C TYR A 280 0.98 21.02 13.60
N PHE A 281 0.31 21.26 12.47
CA PHE A 281 -1.10 20.93 12.30
C PHE A 281 -1.31 19.42 12.54
N ARG A 282 -2.05 19.07 13.60
CA ARG A 282 -2.26 17.68 14.05
C ARG A 282 -0.98 16.85 14.23
N GLY A 283 0.13 17.53 14.52
CA GLY A 283 1.46 16.94 14.51
C GLY A 283 2.24 17.30 15.77
N ASN A 284 3.56 17.12 15.71
CA ASN A 284 4.42 17.21 16.87
C ASN A 284 4.47 18.60 17.53
N LEU A 285 4.97 18.65 18.78
CA LEU A 285 5.39 19.87 19.46
C LEU A 285 6.90 19.80 19.67
N LEU A 286 7.64 20.69 19.01
CA LEU A 286 9.10 20.67 18.96
C LEU A 286 9.68 21.93 19.60
N GLY A 287 10.78 21.78 20.32
CA GLY A 287 11.53 22.86 20.94
C GLY A 287 12.91 23.07 20.30
N TYR A 288 13.42 24.30 20.40
CA TYR A 288 14.79 24.67 20.14
C TYR A 288 15.34 25.46 21.34
N ASP A 289 16.38 24.92 21.96
CA ASP A 289 17.09 25.54 23.07
C ASP A 289 18.14 26.50 22.50
N LYS A 290 17.95 27.81 22.69
CA LYS A 290 18.82 28.85 22.13
C LYS A 290 20.21 28.86 22.77
N ASN A 291 20.28 28.49 24.05
CA ASN A 291 21.54 28.47 24.80
C ASN A 291 22.41 27.30 24.35
N LYS A 292 21.81 26.12 24.14
CA LYS A 292 22.52 24.92 23.68
C LYS A 292 22.66 24.85 22.16
N LYS A 293 21.83 25.58 21.41
CA LYS A 293 21.69 25.53 19.96
C LYS A 293 21.32 24.13 19.46
N LEU A 294 20.35 23.51 20.14
CA LEU A 294 19.90 22.14 19.87
C LEU A 294 18.39 22.07 19.83
N TYR A 295 17.88 21.21 18.95
CA TYR A 295 16.46 20.89 18.81
C TYR A 295 16.09 19.72 19.72
N PHE A 296 14.84 19.64 20.15
CA PHE A 296 14.35 18.52 20.94
C PHE A 296 12.83 18.36 20.79
N PRO A 297 12.30 17.12 20.73
CA PRO A 297 10.87 16.88 20.81
C PRO A 297 10.34 17.14 22.22
N ILE A 298 9.22 17.85 22.33
CA ILE A 298 8.48 18.04 23.58
C ILE A 298 7.37 16.98 23.65
N ILE A 299 6.51 16.96 22.63
CA ILE A 299 5.49 15.92 22.43
C ILE A 299 5.61 15.41 21.00
N VAL A 300 5.56 14.09 20.85
CA VAL A 300 5.34 13.44 19.56
C VAL A 300 3.89 13.02 19.48
N GLU A 301 3.24 13.47 18.43
CA GLU A 301 1.85 13.15 18.12
C GLU A 301 1.61 13.29 16.61
N SER A 302 0.78 12.40 16.08
CA SER A 302 0.22 12.53 14.75
C SER A 302 -1.23 12.10 14.88
N CYS A 303 -2.21 12.87 14.39
CA CYS A 303 -3.60 12.46 14.60
C CYS A 303 -4.49 12.69 13.38
N THR A 304 -5.45 11.78 13.23
CA THR A 304 -6.35 11.74 12.09
C THR A 304 -7.49 12.76 12.25
N TYR A 305 -7.87 13.09 13.49
CA TYR A 305 -8.92 14.04 13.82
C TYR A 305 -8.73 14.65 15.21
N SER A 306 -9.16 15.91 15.38
CA SER A 306 -9.26 16.66 16.65
C SER A 306 -8.03 16.64 17.57
N CYS A 307 -6.86 16.97 17.04
CA CYS A 307 -5.68 17.27 17.86
C CYS A 307 -4.96 18.55 17.43
N ASN A 308 -5.69 19.48 16.80
CA ASN A 308 -5.14 20.82 16.67
C ASN A 308 -5.00 21.41 18.07
N LYS A 309 -3.94 22.21 18.25
CA LYS A 309 -3.59 22.76 19.55
C LYS A 309 -3.03 24.15 19.39
N ASN A 310 -3.38 25.00 20.33
CA ASN A 310 -2.75 26.30 20.49
C ASN A 310 -1.72 26.24 21.62
N ILE A 311 -0.65 27.00 21.49
CA ILE A 311 0.45 27.02 22.46
C ILE A 311 0.78 28.45 22.88
N ILE A 312 1.05 28.64 24.17
CA ILE A 312 1.52 29.91 24.73
C ILE A 312 2.57 29.66 25.81
N PHE A 313 3.48 30.62 26.02
CA PHE A 313 4.31 30.65 27.23
C PHE A 313 3.50 31.24 28.39
N LEU A 314 3.42 30.52 29.50
CA LEU A 314 2.91 31.08 30.77
C LEU A 314 4.01 31.83 31.52
N ASP A 315 5.25 31.35 31.39
CA ASP A 315 6.47 31.96 31.92
C ASP A 315 7.68 31.56 31.05
N GLU A 316 8.90 31.86 31.51
CA GLU A 316 10.15 31.58 30.77
C GLU A 316 10.40 30.09 30.49
N LYS A 317 9.74 29.20 31.21
CA LYS A 317 10.00 27.75 31.21
C LYS A 317 8.74 26.90 31.07
N THR A 318 7.55 27.48 31.20
CA THR A 318 6.29 26.73 31.13
C THR A 318 5.55 27.06 29.83
N VAL A 319 5.23 26.01 29.06
CA VAL A 319 4.38 26.09 27.87
C VAL A 319 3.01 25.51 28.22
N GLN A 320 1.95 26.27 27.96
CA GLN A 320 0.59 25.76 27.98
C GLN A 320 0.17 25.33 26.59
N ILE A 321 -0.46 24.16 26.53
CA ILE A 321 -1.11 23.60 25.35
C ILE A 321 -2.61 23.64 25.61
N THR A 322 -3.39 24.09 24.63
CA THR A 322 -4.86 24.01 24.65
C THR A 322 -5.33 23.31 23.38
N TYR A 323 -5.99 22.16 23.52
CA TYR A 323 -6.58 21.42 22.41
C TYR A 323 -7.95 21.99 22.00
N GLU A 324 -8.44 21.61 20.83
CA GLU A 324 -9.73 22.11 20.27
C GLU A 324 -10.95 21.86 21.16
N ASP A 325 -10.91 20.79 21.96
CA ASP A 325 -11.96 20.43 22.91
C ASP A 325 -11.88 21.23 24.24
N GLY A 326 -10.85 22.08 24.37
CA GLY A 326 -10.62 22.91 25.55
C GLY A 326 -9.75 22.26 26.62
N GLU A 327 -9.30 21.01 26.42
CA GLU A 327 -8.36 20.35 27.32
C GLU A 327 -7.02 21.10 27.34
N LYS A 328 -6.43 21.22 28.54
CA LYS A 328 -5.22 22.01 28.78
C LYS A 328 -4.15 21.23 29.49
N PHE A 329 -2.92 21.41 29.02
CA PHE A 329 -1.73 20.81 29.61
C PHE A 329 -0.66 21.86 29.80
N GLU A 330 0.07 21.78 30.92
CA GLU A 330 1.20 22.65 31.21
C GLU A 330 2.47 21.81 31.24
N ILE A 331 3.45 22.21 30.44
CA ILE A 331 4.73 21.51 30.32
C ILE A 331 5.83 22.45 30.77
N LYS A 332 6.56 22.04 31.81
CA LYS A 332 7.75 22.72 32.26
C LYS A 332 8.96 22.19 31.51
N LEU A 333 9.56 23.05 30.70
CA LEU A 333 10.69 22.72 29.84
C LEU A 333 11.95 22.35 30.62
N ASP A 334 12.12 22.84 31.85
CA ASP A 334 13.25 22.49 32.72
C ASP A 334 13.07 21.17 33.49
N GLU A 335 11.86 20.59 33.49
CA GLU A 335 11.60 19.25 34.04
C GLU A 335 11.75 18.13 32.99
N ILE A 336 12.00 18.47 31.71
CA ILE A 336 12.27 17.49 30.65
C ILE A 336 13.60 16.78 30.90
N ILE A 337 13.57 15.45 30.89
CA ILE A 337 14.74 14.60 31.14
C ILE A 337 15.41 14.26 29.80
N PHE A 338 16.60 14.82 29.58
CA PHE A 338 17.37 14.59 28.36
C PHE A 338 18.25 13.34 28.48
N LYS A 339 17.91 12.30 27.71
CA LYS A 339 18.76 11.12 27.55
C LYS A 339 19.87 11.40 26.53
N LYS A 340 21.02 10.74 26.73
CA LYS A 340 22.14 10.74 25.78
C LYS A 340 21.87 9.87 24.57
#